data_AF-A0A1G1VAP0-F1
#
_entry.id   AF-A0A1G1VAP0-F1
#
_cell.length_a   1.000
_cell.length_b   1.000
_cell.length_c   1.000
_cell.angle_alpha   90.00
_cell.angle_beta   90.00
_cell.angle_gamma   90.00
#
_symmetry.space_group_name_H-M   'P 1'
#
loop_
_entity.id
_entity.type
_entity.pdbx_description
1 polymer ?
#
loop_
_entity_poly.entity_id
_entity_poly.type
_entity_poly.pdbx_seq_one_letter_code
_entity_poly.pdbx_strand_id
1 'polypeptide(L)'
;MVTKVFQDFPNFKKQLIDFDNLYAQLKKRRVIKTLPRSTGNKKKDLYSTLAHYINIIHLKLIHQLQLLILGINSENPEVASIVRSCIETIGALAYITNKITPKKTDYEFIWELLYVATMGQNTKTMSGKITFSNAPQSIHTADYVREINKLLNIELDRIGSENKDYILESYDFLSEFTHPNYLALQVYWRVDHGELIYDKKIACLREEELSQILLTTIPLILVYEMTLRKAEKLEQEFVVR
;
A
#
# COMPACT_ATOMS: atom_id res chain seq x y z
N MET A 1 -22.53 3.31 -3.35
CA MET A 1 -23.41 2.89 -4.45
C MET A 1 -22.84 1.55 -4.92
N VAL A 2 -23.37 0.43 -4.40
CA VAL A 2 -22.87 -0.95 -4.60
C VAL A 2 -24.11 -1.87 -4.73
N THR A 3 -24.98 -1.62 -5.70
CA THR A 3 -26.31 -2.25 -5.73
C THR A 3 -26.31 -3.63 -6.40
N LYS A 4 -25.49 -3.84 -7.44
CA LYS A 4 -25.42 -5.12 -8.17
C LYS A 4 -24.63 -6.18 -7.39
N VAL A 5 -23.45 -5.83 -6.88
CA VAL A 5 -22.60 -6.73 -6.06
C VAL A 5 -23.31 -7.20 -4.79
N PHE A 6 -24.20 -6.38 -4.19
CA PHE A 6 -25.01 -6.83 -3.04
C PHE A 6 -26.06 -7.88 -3.40
N GLN A 7 -26.53 -7.87 -4.65
CA GLN A 7 -27.48 -8.87 -5.15
C GLN A 7 -26.73 -10.15 -5.51
N ASP A 8 -25.57 -10.03 -6.16
CA ASP A 8 -24.78 -11.16 -6.62
C ASP A 8 -24.01 -11.85 -5.47
N PHE A 9 -23.61 -11.10 -4.43
CA PHE A 9 -22.85 -11.61 -3.27
C PHE A 9 -23.44 -11.13 -1.92
N PRO A 10 -24.65 -11.58 -1.55
CA PRO A 10 -25.36 -11.10 -0.36
C PRO A 10 -24.60 -11.38 0.95
N ASN A 11 -23.81 -12.45 0.99
CA ASN A 11 -23.01 -12.86 2.16
C ASN A 11 -21.95 -11.82 2.56
N PHE A 12 -21.47 -11.00 1.62
CA PHE A 12 -20.43 -9.99 1.84
C PHE A 12 -20.96 -8.58 2.03
N LYS A 13 -22.28 -8.40 2.09
CA LYS A 13 -22.90 -7.07 2.21
C LYS A 13 -22.35 -6.26 3.39
N LYS A 14 -22.14 -6.89 4.54
CA LYS A 14 -21.58 -6.22 5.73
C LYS A 14 -20.15 -5.74 5.46
N GLN A 15 -19.29 -6.61 4.97
CA GLN A 15 -17.89 -6.32 4.69
C GLN A 15 -17.73 -5.22 3.65
N LEU A 16 -18.58 -5.20 2.61
CA LEU A 16 -18.60 -4.13 1.62
C LEU A 16 -19.02 -2.78 2.22
N ILE A 17 -20.02 -2.77 3.10
CA ILE A 17 -20.42 -1.55 3.84
C ILE A 17 -19.27 -1.09 4.73
N ASP A 18 -18.62 -2.00 5.45
CA ASP A 18 -17.48 -1.69 6.32
C ASP A 18 -16.31 -1.13 5.50
N PHE A 19 -16.01 -1.72 4.34
CA PHE A 19 -15.00 -1.24 3.41
C PHE A 19 -15.29 0.18 2.90
N ASP A 20 -16.52 0.44 2.42
CA ASP A 20 -16.94 1.77 1.97
C ASP A 20 -16.82 2.82 3.08
N ASN A 21 -17.21 2.46 4.30
CA ASN A 21 -17.12 3.33 5.48
C ASN A 21 -15.65 3.65 5.83
N LEU A 22 -14.80 2.64 5.88
CA LEU A 22 -13.37 2.79 6.17
C LEU A 22 -12.67 3.63 5.09
N TYR A 23 -12.98 3.40 3.81
CA TYR A 23 -12.49 4.23 2.71
C TYR A 23 -12.92 5.69 2.86
N ALA A 24 -14.19 5.95 3.16
CA ALA A 24 -14.70 7.31 3.33
C ALA A 24 -14.05 8.04 4.52
N GLN A 25 -13.76 7.31 5.61
CA GLN A 25 -13.02 7.84 6.75
C GLN A 25 -11.57 8.17 6.38
N LEU A 26 -10.87 7.22 5.74
CA LEU A 26 -9.50 7.40 5.29
C LEU A 26 -9.33 8.61 4.37
N LYS A 27 -10.25 8.78 3.41
CA LYS A 27 -10.23 9.90 2.46
C LYS A 27 -10.26 11.27 3.15
N LYS A 28 -10.84 11.35 4.35
CA LYS A 28 -10.95 12.58 5.15
C LYS A 28 -9.88 12.65 6.25
N ARG A 29 -9.09 11.60 6.46
CA ARG A 29 -8.22 11.42 7.62
C ARG A 29 -7.10 12.45 7.71
N ARG A 30 -6.50 12.80 6.57
CA ARG A 30 -5.35 13.71 6.50
C ARG A 30 -5.63 14.87 5.55
N VAL A 31 -5.45 16.09 6.03
CA VAL A 31 -5.46 17.29 5.21
C VAL A 31 -4.09 17.44 4.55
N ILE A 32 -4.05 17.34 3.24
CA ILE A 32 -2.80 17.42 2.48
C ILE A 32 -2.44 18.89 2.30
N LYS A 33 -1.31 19.29 2.89
CA LYS A 33 -0.78 20.66 2.81
C LYS A 33 0.21 20.76 1.66
N THR A 34 0.23 21.91 0.99
CA THR A 34 1.28 22.29 0.06
C THR A 34 2.59 22.46 0.81
N LEU A 35 3.68 21.94 0.27
CA LEU A 35 4.99 22.02 0.91
C LEU A 35 5.57 23.42 0.80
N PRO A 36 6.27 23.89 1.85
CA PRO A 36 7.04 25.11 1.76
C PRO A 36 8.18 24.93 0.73
N ARG A 37 8.64 26.04 0.14
CA ARG A 37 9.83 26.03 -0.73
C ARG A 37 11.05 25.55 0.07
N SER A 38 11.95 24.81 -0.58
CA SER A 38 13.22 24.38 0.03
C SER A 38 13.98 25.58 0.57
N THR A 39 14.49 25.43 1.79
CA THR A 39 15.22 26.47 2.51
C THR A 39 16.73 26.39 2.29
N GLY A 40 17.22 25.32 1.64
CA GLY A 40 18.65 25.03 1.48
C GLY A 40 19.28 24.42 2.74
N ASN A 41 18.56 24.38 3.87
CA ASN A 41 19.00 23.71 5.08
C ASN A 41 18.53 22.24 5.05
N LYS A 42 19.46 21.31 4.80
CA LYS A 42 19.17 19.86 4.70
C LYS A 42 18.35 19.31 5.88
N LYS A 43 18.59 19.79 7.11
CA LYS A 43 17.88 19.32 8.30
C LYS A 43 16.43 19.81 8.34
N LYS A 44 16.19 21.09 8.02
CA LYS A 44 14.82 21.64 7.94
C LYS A 44 14.04 21.10 6.75
N ASP A 45 14.71 20.93 5.62
CA ASP A 45 14.11 20.41 4.38
C ASP A 45 13.77 18.91 4.50
N LEU A 46 14.49 18.16 5.34
CA LEU A 46 14.18 16.76 5.65
C LEU A 46 12.76 16.59 6.20
N TYR A 47 12.32 17.51 7.06
CA TYR A 47 11.00 17.45 7.70
C TYR A 47 9.88 17.70 6.70
N SER A 48 10.08 18.69 5.84
CA SER A 48 9.17 18.94 4.71
C SER A 48 9.14 17.73 3.77
N THR A 49 10.28 17.08 3.55
CA THR A 49 10.38 15.89 2.66
C THR A 49 9.70 14.66 3.27
N LEU A 50 9.84 14.42 4.58
CA LEU A 50 9.14 13.34 5.27
C LEU A 50 7.61 13.56 5.21
N ALA A 51 7.15 14.78 5.50
CA ALA A 51 5.74 15.13 5.38
C ALA A 51 5.21 14.96 3.94
N HIS A 52 6.04 15.32 2.94
CA HIS A 52 5.72 15.09 1.53
C HIS A 52 5.54 13.61 1.21
N TYR A 53 6.48 12.79 1.67
CA TYR A 53 6.45 11.35 1.43
C TYR A 53 5.20 10.72 2.02
N ILE A 54 4.86 11.05 3.27
CA ILE A 54 3.63 10.58 3.92
C ILE A 54 2.39 11.01 3.11
N ASN A 55 2.35 12.25 2.60
CA ASN A 55 1.26 12.73 1.75
C ASN A 55 1.15 11.92 0.44
N ILE A 56 2.28 11.62 -0.22
CA ILE A 56 2.31 10.82 -1.45
C ILE A 56 1.76 9.42 -1.18
N ILE A 57 2.22 8.75 -0.12
CA ILE A 57 1.74 7.41 0.23
C ILE A 57 0.25 7.43 0.56
N HIS A 58 -0.21 8.43 1.31
CA HIS A 58 -1.63 8.58 1.62
C HIS A 58 -2.48 8.74 0.35
N LEU A 59 -2.09 9.66 -0.54
CA LEU A 59 -2.79 9.87 -1.81
C LEU A 59 -2.81 8.62 -2.69
N LYS A 60 -1.67 7.93 -2.78
CA LYS A 60 -1.55 6.69 -3.54
C LYS A 60 -2.50 5.61 -3.01
N LEU A 61 -2.57 5.44 -1.69
CA LEU A 61 -3.48 4.48 -1.07
C LEU A 61 -4.95 4.85 -1.34
N ILE A 62 -5.35 6.12 -1.14
CA ILE A 62 -6.72 6.56 -1.43
C ILE A 62 -7.10 6.30 -2.89
N HIS A 63 -6.18 6.52 -3.83
CA HIS A 63 -6.40 6.22 -5.23
C HIS A 63 -6.55 4.72 -5.49
N GLN A 64 -5.68 3.88 -4.93
CA GLN A 64 -5.77 2.42 -5.06
C GLN A 64 -7.08 1.87 -4.48
N LEU A 65 -7.51 2.35 -3.30
CA LEU A 65 -8.79 1.97 -2.70
C LEU A 65 -9.99 2.40 -3.57
N GLN A 66 -9.91 3.57 -4.21
CA GLN A 66 -10.92 3.99 -5.18
C GLN A 66 -10.96 3.06 -6.41
N LEU A 67 -9.81 2.62 -6.92
CA LEU A 67 -9.76 1.67 -8.03
C LEU A 67 -10.31 0.28 -7.61
N LEU A 68 -10.05 -0.16 -6.37
CA LEU A 68 -10.66 -1.36 -5.80
C LEU A 68 -12.19 -1.26 -5.78
N ILE A 69 -12.75 -0.14 -5.30
CA ILE A 69 -14.21 0.10 -5.31
C ILE A 69 -14.76 0.01 -6.74
N LEU A 70 -14.12 0.69 -7.70
CA LEU A 70 -14.57 0.68 -9.09
C LEU A 70 -14.52 -0.71 -9.70
N GLY A 71 -13.44 -1.44 -9.47
CA GLY A 71 -13.27 -2.77 -10.04
C GLY A 71 -14.13 -3.85 -9.37
N ILE A 72 -14.39 -3.76 -8.06
CA ILE A 72 -15.38 -4.63 -7.38
C ILE A 72 -16.77 -4.40 -7.98
N ASN A 73 -17.17 -3.14 -8.19
CA ASN A 73 -18.47 -2.82 -8.79
C ASN A 73 -18.62 -3.26 -10.24
N SER A 74 -17.50 -3.35 -10.97
CA SER A 74 -17.48 -3.90 -12.33
C SER A 74 -17.20 -5.39 -12.36
N GLU A 75 -17.10 -6.07 -11.21
CA GLU A 75 -16.71 -7.48 -11.08
C GLU A 75 -15.41 -7.82 -11.85
N ASN A 76 -14.46 -6.88 -11.89
CA ASN A 76 -13.19 -7.05 -12.58
C ASN A 76 -12.22 -7.85 -11.68
N PRO A 77 -11.75 -9.05 -12.07
CA PRO A 77 -10.84 -9.85 -11.25
C PRO A 77 -9.43 -9.23 -11.12
N GLU A 78 -9.04 -8.33 -12.04
CA GLU A 78 -7.72 -7.66 -12.01
C GLU A 78 -7.50 -6.80 -10.76
N VAL A 79 -8.56 -6.50 -10.00
CA VAL A 79 -8.46 -5.77 -8.74
C VAL A 79 -7.62 -6.48 -7.67
N ALA A 80 -7.41 -7.80 -7.78
CA ALA A 80 -6.49 -8.53 -6.89
C ALA A 80 -5.05 -7.94 -6.95
N SER A 81 -4.61 -7.49 -8.13
CA SER A 81 -3.33 -6.81 -8.30
C SER A 81 -3.23 -5.50 -7.51
N ILE A 82 -4.37 -4.83 -7.30
CA ILE A 82 -4.45 -3.58 -6.57
C ILE A 82 -4.31 -3.85 -5.07
N VAL A 83 -4.85 -4.96 -4.55
CA VAL A 83 -4.65 -5.38 -3.15
C VAL A 83 -3.17 -5.58 -2.86
N ARG A 84 -2.44 -6.27 -3.74
CA ARG A 84 -0.97 -6.39 -3.64
C ARG A 84 -0.30 -5.02 -3.59
N SER A 85 -0.68 -4.11 -4.49
CA SER A 85 -0.13 -2.76 -4.52
C SER A 85 -0.43 -1.95 -3.25
N CYS A 86 -1.58 -2.18 -2.60
CA CYS A 86 -1.91 -1.62 -1.30
C CYS A 86 -0.99 -2.16 -0.20
N ILE A 87 -0.71 -3.47 -0.17
CA ILE A 87 0.28 -4.07 0.74
C ILE A 87 1.62 -3.34 0.56
N GLU A 88 2.17 -3.29 -0.64
CA GLU A 88 3.47 -2.65 -0.88
C GLU A 88 3.49 -1.16 -0.44
N THR A 89 2.38 -0.44 -0.69
CA THR A 89 2.25 0.99 -0.37
C THR A 89 2.17 1.24 1.13
N ILE A 90 1.38 0.44 1.87
CA ILE A 90 1.27 0.53 3.32
C ILE A 90 2.60 0.09 3.96
N GLY A 91 3.25 -0.93 3.41
CA GLY A 91 4.49 -1.49 3.92
C GLY A 91 5.67 -0.56 3.76
N ALA A 92 5.71 0.22 2.67
CA ALA A 92 6.71 1.26 2.50
C ALA A 92 6.64 2.33 3.61
N LEU A 93 5.43 2.74 4.01
CA LEU A 93 5.24 3.65 5.13
C LEU A 93 5.61 2.99 6.47
N ALA A 94 5.21 1.75 6.69
CA ALA A 94 5.55 0.99 7.90
C ALA A 94 7.06 0.86 8.07
N TYR A 95 7.76 0.48 7.00
CA TYR A 95 9.20 0.37 6.97
C TYR A 95 9.88 1.70 7.33
N ILE A 96 9.49 2.80 6.68
CA ILE A 96 10.06 4.13 6.94
C ILE A 96 9.82 4.57 8.38
N THR A 97 8.60 4.43 8.88
CA THR A 97 8.27 4.81 10.26
C THR A 97 8.96 3.94 11.32
N ASN A 98 9.35 2.72 10.97
CA ASN A 98 10.10 1.82 11.85
C ASN A 98 11.62 2.10 11.81
N LYS A 99 12.17 2.48 10.64
CA LYS A 99 13.60 2.78 10.48
C LYS A 99 14.00 4.16 10.98
N ILE A 100 13.09 5.14 10.90
CA ILE A 100 13.35 6.49 11.39
C ILE A 100 13.10 6.54 12.90
N THR A 101 14.17 6.69 13.68
CA THR A 101 14.08 6.98 15.11
C THR A 101 14.72 8.33 15.41
N PRO A 102 13.97 9.33 15.91
CA PRO A 102 14.46 10.71 16.08
C PRO A 102 15.60 10.87 17.11
N LYS A 103 15.96 9.82 17.84
CA LYS A 103 17.03 9.81 18.84
C LYS A 103 18.33 9.11 18.41
N LYS A 104 18.34 8.35 17.31
CA LYS A 104 19.50 7.52 16.92
C LYS A 104 19.90 7.62 15.45
N THR A 105 19.02 8.13 14.59
CA THR A 105 19.22 8.04 13.13
C THR A 105 19.85 9.32 12.58
N ASP A 106 20.94 9.18 11.82
CA ASP A 106 21.60 10.28 11.10
C ASP A 106 20.66 10.89 10.04
N TYR A 107 20.68 12.21 9.89
CA TYR A 107 19.84 12.92 8.93
C TYR A 107 20.18 12.57 7.49
N GLU A 108 21.45 12.26 7.18
CA GLU A 108 21.87 11.81 5.85
C GLU A 108 21.28 10.44 5.51
N PHE A 109 21.25 9.52 6.47
CA PHE A 109 20.61 8.22 6.32
C PHE A 109 19.10 8.35 6.08
N ILE A 110 18.41 9.24 6.79
CA ILE A 110 16.97 9.46 6.57
C ILE A 110 16.72 10.03 5.17
N TRP A 111 17.57 10.95 4.71
CA TRP A 111 17.51 11.48 3.34
C TRP A 111 17.69 10.38 2.29
N GLU A 112 18.67 9.50 2.48
CA GLU A 112 18.90 8.36 1.59
C GLU A 112 17.71 7.39 1.58
N LEU A 113 17.16 7.07 2.77
CA LEU A 113 15.99 6.21 2.91
C LEU A 113 14.77 6.78 2.18
N LEU A 114 14.48 8.06 2.37
CA LEU A 114 13.37 8.74 1.71
C LEU A 114 13.61 8.86 0.22
N TYR A 115 14.85 9.06 -0.23
CA TYR A 115 15.21 9.08 -1.65
C TYR A 115 14.93 7.74 -2.33
N VAL A 116 15.45 6.64 -1.75
CA VAL A 116 15.23 5.28 -2.26
C VAL A 116 13.74 4.93 -2.28
N ALA A 117 12.99 5.35 -1.27
CA ALA A 117 11.56 5.07 -1.16
C ALA A 117 10.66 5.98 -2.00
N THR A 118 11.07 7.22 -2.28
CA THR A 118 10.29 8.17 -3.10
C THR A 118 10.49 7.89 -4.57
N MET A 119 11.71 7.69 -5.02
CA MET A 119 12.03 7.82 -6.44
C MET A 119 13.44 7.30 -6.77
N GLY A 120 13.50 6.20 -7.51
CA GLY A 120 14.41 6.13 -8.67
C GLY A 120 14.03 7.12 -9.79
N GLN A 121 13.47 8.30 -9.49
CA GLN A 121 12.80 9.19 -10.46
C GLN A 121 12.93 10.72 -10.26
N ASN A 122 13.67 11.25 -9.27
CA ASN A 122 13.88 12.72 -9.19
C ASN A 122 15.36 13.10 -9.25
N THR A 123 15.97 12.83 -10.39
CA THR A 123 17.34 13.28 -10.71
C THR A 123 17.41 14.75 -11.14
N LYS A 124 16.28 15.46 -11.29
CA LYS A 124 16.26 16.83 -11.84
C LYS A 124 16.30 17.97 -10.82
N THR A 125 16.01 17.74 -9.55
CA THR A 125 16.06 18.78 -8.50
C THR A 125 17.38 18.83 -7.73
N MET A 126 18.32 17.91 -8.01
CA MET A 126 19.62 17.82 -7.37
C MET A 126 20.72 18.34 -8.29
N SER A 127 20.87 19.65 -8.42
CA SER A 127 21.99 20.29 -9.11
C SER A 127 23.32 20.19 -8.35
N GLY A 128 23.47 19.21 -7.45
CA GLY A 128 24.70 18.90 -6.73
C GLY A 128 24.84 17.39 -6.64
N LYS A 129 25.98 16.84 -7.07
CA LYS A 129 26.31 15.42 -6.93
C LYS A 129 26.16 15.02 -5.45
N ILE A 130 25.12 14.27 -5.12
CA ILE A 130 25.11 13.50 -3.87
C ILE A 130 26.05 12.33 -4.10
N THR A 131 27.25 12.41 -3.54
CA THR A 131 28.14 11.26 -3.38
C THR A 131 27.63 10.44 -2.22
N PHE A 132 26.97 9.32 -2.52
CA PHE A 132 26.63 8.32 -1.52
C PHE A 132 27.94 7.67 -1.03
N SER A 133 28.13 7.61 0.29
CA SER A 133 29.31 6.98 0.90
C SER A 133 29.33 5.45 0.75
N ASN A 134 28.16 4.86 0.49
CA ASN A 134 27.97 3.44 0.18
C ASN A 134 27.10 3.30 -1.06
N ALA A 135 27.22 2.16 -1.76
CA ALA A 135 26.24 1.81 -2.79
C ALA A 135 24.86 1.65 -2.13
N PRO A 136 23.79 2.28 -2.65
CA PRO A 136 22.47 2.17 -2.05
C PRO A 136 22.05 0.70 -2.06
N GLN A 137 21.86 0.11 -0.87
CA GLN A 137 21.26 -1.23 -0.77
C GLN A 137 19.82 -1.13 -1.25
N SER A 138 19.47 -1.91 -2.27
CA SER A 138 18.09 -1.97 -2.77
C SER A 138 17.18 -2.46 -1.65
N ILE A 139 16.19 -1.67 -1.26
CA ILE A 139 15.14 -2.13 -0.36
C ILE A 139 14.27 -3.11 -1.16
N HIS A 140 14.18 -4.36 -0.72
CA HIS A 140 13.37 -5.36 -1.41
C HIS A 140 11.90 -5.25 -0.98
N THR A 141 10.98 -5.45 -1.93
CA THR A 141 9.53 -5.45 -1.63
C THR A 141 9.16 -6.42 -0.51
N ALA A 142 9.88 -7.54 -0.38
CA ALA A 142 9.74 -8.49 0.71
C ALA A 142 9.91 -7.85 2.11
N ASP A 143 10.75 -6.83 2.24
CA ASP A 143 10.93 -6.13 3.51
C ASP A 143 9.68 -5.31 3.88
N TYR A 144 9.00 -4.71 2.89
CA TYR A 144 7.73 -4.00 3.11
C TYR A 144 6.62 -4.94 3.56
N VAL A 145 6.51 -6.11 2.92
CA VAL A 145 5.49 -7.11 3.27
C VAL A 145 5.71 -7.64 4.68
N ARG A 146 6.97 -7.96 5.04
CA ARG A 146 7.32 -8.41 6.39
C ARG A 146 6.98 -7.38 7.47
N GLU A 147 7.19 -6.10 7.21
CA GLU A 147 6.85 -5.05 8.17
C GLU A 147 5.34 -4.92 8.41
N ILE A 148 4.51 -5.05 7.37
CA ILE A 148 3.05 -5.08 7.54
C ILE A 148 2.64 -6.29 8.35
N ASN A 149 3.16 -7.45 7.95
CA ASN A 149 2.79 -8.71 8.59
C ASN A 149 3.15 -8.68 10.09
N LYS A 150 4.31 -8.14 10.44
CA LYS A 150 4.71 -7.92 11.82
C LYS A 150 3.75 -7.01 12.58
N LEU A 151 3.32 -5.89 11.98
CA LEU A 151 2.36 -4.98 12.61
C LEU A 151 0.99 -5.65 12.83
N LEU A 152 0.52 -6.42 11.85
CA LEU A 152 -0.73 -7.15 11.98
C LEU A 152 -0.62 -8.25 13.04
N ASN A 153 0.44 -9.05 13.04
CA ASN A 153 0.67 -10.11 14.02
C ASN A 153 0.68 -9.57 15.47
N ILE A 154 1.22 -8.36 15.69
CA ILE A 154 1.16 -7.71 17.02
C ILE A 154 -0.28 -7.46 17.48
N GLU A 155 -1.15 -7.01 16.58
CA GLU A 155 -2.56 -6.78 16.93
C GLU A 155 -3.35 -8.08 17.04
N LEU A 156 -3.05 -9.08 16.18
CA LEU A 156 -3.63 -10.41 16.27
C LEU A 156 -3.26 -11.11 17.58
N ASP A 157 -2.01 -10.99 18.03
CA ASP A 157 -1.55 -11.50 19.33
C ASP A 157 -2.31 -10.85 20.49
N ARG A 158 -2.62 -9.54 20.41
CA ARG A 158 -3.38 -8.85 21.46
C ARG A 158 -4.81 -9.34 21.61
N ILE A 159 -5.43 -9.79 20.52
CA ILE A 159 -6.79 -10.34 20.53
C ILE A 159 -6.81 -11.87 20.64
N GLY A 160 -5.65 -12.51 20.81
CA GLY A 160 -5.53 -13.97 20.94
C GLY A 160 -5.83 -14.75 19.66
N SER A 161 -5.60 -14.15 18.48
CA SER A 161 -5.80 -14.82 17.20
C SER A 161 -4.59 -15.68 16.81
N GLU A 162 -4.85 -16.88 16.31
CA GLU A 162 -3.82 -17.82 15.84
C GLU A 162 -3.44 -17.62 14.36
N ASN A 163 -4.13 -16.73 13.62
CA ASN A 163 -3.94 -16.51 12.18
C ASN A 163 -2.72 -15.62 11.88
N LYS A 164 -1.54 -16.05 12.33
CA LYS A 164 -0.28 -15.34 12.08
C LYS A 164 0.12 -15.50 10.62
N ASP A 165 0.90 -14.54 10.13
CA ASP A 165 1.50 -14.59 8.78
C ASP A 165 0.53 -14.48 7.61
N TYR A 166 -0.74 -14.18 7.90
CA TYR A 166 -1.81 -14.02 6.91
C TYR A 166 -1.47 -13.09 5.74
N ILE A 167 -0.77 -11.97 6.00
CA ILE A 167 -0.40 -11.03 4.92
C ILE A 167 0.72 -11.57 4.04
N LEU A 168 1.65 -12.35 4.60
CA LEU A 168 2.70 -12.98 3.79
C LEU A 168 2.08 -14.03 2.87
N GLU A 169 1.23 -14.91 3.41
CA GLU A 169 0.53 -15.93 2.62
C GLU A 169 -0.37 -15.31 1.55
N SER A 170 -1.13 -14.27 1.92
CA SER A 170 -1.99 -13.54 0.99
C SER A 170 -1.18 -12.82 -0.08
N TYR A 171 -0.01 -12.27 0.24
CA TYR A 171 0.84 -11.55 -0.71
C TYR A 171 1.44 -12.50 -1.76
N ASP A 172 1.88 -13.69 -1.36
CA ASP A 172 2.41 -14.69 -2.28
C ASP A 172 1.30 -15.16 -3.25
N PHE A 173 0.11 -15.48 -2.71
CA PHE A 173 -1.06 -15.81 -3.52
C PHE A 173 -1.46 -14.68 -4.48
N LEU A 174 -1.56 -13.44 -4.00
CA LEU A 174 -1.90 -12.29 -4.84
C LEU A 174 -0.83 -12.00 -5.90
N SER A 175 0.43 -12.30 -5.62
CA SER A 175 1.52 -12.16 -6.59
C SER A 175 1.32 -13.09 -7.79
N GLU A 176 0.79 -14.29 -7.58
CA GLU A 176 0.48 -15.23 -8.66
C GLU A 176 -0.55 -14.66 -9.67
N PHE A 177 -1.49 -13.81 -9.25
CA PHE A 177 -2.44 -13.17 -10.18
C PHE A 177 -1.81 -12.04 -11.03
N THR A 178 -0.64 -11.56 -10.62
CA THR A 178 0.04 -10.42 -11.26
C THR A 178 1.21 -10.83 -12.15
N HIS A 179 1.64 -12.08 -12.06
CA HIS A 179 2.63 -12.66 -12.96
C HIS A 179 1.91 -13.37 -14.11
N PRO A 180 2.45 -13.32 -15.35
CA PRO A 180 1.91 -14.09 -16.47
C PRO A 180 2.22 -15.58 -16.23
N ASN A 181 1.46 -16.21 -15.32
CA ASN A 181 1.50 -17.64 -15.07
C ASN A 181 0.25 -18.31 -15.64
N TYR A 182 0.28 -19.63 -15.71
CA TYR A 182 -0.79 -20.42 -16.31
C TYR A 182 -2.16 -20.17 -15.67
N LEU A 183 -2.22 -19.92 -14.37
CA LEU A 183 -3.47 -19.64 -13.64
C LEU A 183 -4.03 -18.26 -14.00
N ALA A 184 -3.19 -17.21 -14.06
CA ALA A 184 -3.60 -15.90 -14.54
C ALA A 184 -4.05 -15.97 -16.01
N LEU A 185 -3.36 -16.74 -16.84
CA LEU A 185 -3.77 -16.97 -18.23
C LEU A 185 -5.12 -17.68 -18.32
N GLN A 186 -5.39 -18.70 -17.50
CA GLN A 186 -6.69 -19.40 -17.48
C GLN A 186 -7.87 -18.54 -17.05
N VAL A 187 -7.64 -17.51 -16.22
CA VAL A 187 -8.71 -16.61 -15.72
C VAL A 187 -9.16 -15.62 -16.80
N TYR A 188 -8.24 -15.14 -17.65
CA TYR A 188 -8.52 -14.06 -18.60
C TYR A 188 -8.41 -14.47 -20.08
N TRP A 189 -7.86 -15.65 -20.35
CA TRP A 189 -7.54 -16.10 -21.69
C TRP A 189 -8.01 -17.54 -21.91
N ARG A 190 -8.61 -17.78 -23.08
CA ARG A 190 -8.91 -19.13 -23.55
C ARG A 190 -7.97 -19.50 -24.69
N VAL A 191 -7.66 -20.78 -24.81
CA VAL A 191 -7.01 -21.31 -26.02
C VAL A 191 -8.11 -21.84 -26.93
N ASP A 192 -8.27 -21.22 -28.08
CA ASP A 192 -9.24 -21.60 -29.09
C ASP A 192 -8.49 -21.84 -30.40
N HIS A 193 -8.55 -23.06 -30.93
CA HIS A 193 -7.86 -23.44 -32.18
C HIS A 193 -6.33 -23.15 -32.20
N GLY A 194 -5.67 -23.19 -31.04
CA GLY A 194 -4.22 -22.94 -30.92
C GLY A 194 -3.84 -21.46 -30.80
N GLU A 195 -4.82 -20.55 -30.80
CA GLU A 195 -4.62 -19.12 -30.56
C GLU A 195 -5.05 -18.74 -29.13
N LEU A 196 -4.30 -17.82 -28.53
CA LEU A 196 -4.61 -17.24 -27.22
C LEU A 196 -5.59 -16.09 -27.42
N ILE A 197 -6.84 -16.28 -26.99
CA ILE A 197 -7.91 -15.29 -27.11
C ILE A 197 -8.20 -14.69 -25.73
N TYR A 198 -8.09 -13.36 -25.61
CA TYR A 198 -8.51 -12.63 -24.41
C TYR A 198 -10.04 -12.72 -24.30
N ASP A 199 -10.55 -13.51 -23.35
CA ASP A 199 -11.99 -13.72 -23.21
C ASP A 199 -12.58 -12.75 -22.18
N LYS A 200 -12.95 -11.57 -22.67
CA LYS A 200 -13.60 -10.52 -21.86
C LYS A 200 -14.92 -10.97 -21.22
N LYS A 201 -15.52 -12.10 -21.65
CA LYS A 201 -16.78 -12.64 -21.08
C LYS A 201 -16.58 -13.43 -19.79
N ILE A 202 -15.33 -13.70 -19.36
CA ILE A 202 -15.00 -14.37 -18.08
C ILE A 202 -14.61 -13.34 -17.00
N ALA A 203 -14.80 -12.03 -17.26
CA ALA A 203 -14.60 -10.97 -16.27
C ALA A 203 -15.75 -10.92 -15.25
N CYS A 204 -15.91 -11.99 -14.48
CA CYS A 204 -16.77 -12.04 -13.31
C CYS A 204 -15.91 -12.43 -12.11
N LEU A 205 -15.72 -11.47 -11.20
CA LEU A 205 -15.14 -11.71 -9.89
C LEU A 205 -15.92 -12.83 -9.18
N ARG A 206 -15.22 -13.89 -8.76
CA ARG A 206 -15.84 -15.01 -8.04
C ARG A 206 -16.04 -14.67 -6.56
N GLU A 207 -16.92 -15.41 -5.90
CA GLU A 207 -17.23 -15.22 -4.48
C GLU A 207 -15.96 -15.38 -3.62
N GLU A 208 -15.10 -16.35 -3.93
CA GLU A 208 -13.84 -16.58 -3.23
C GLU A 208 -12.85 -15.44 -3.44
N GLU A 209 -12.80 -14.86 -4.65
CA GLU A 209 -11.91 -13.75 -4.98
C GLU A 209 -12.35 -12.48 -4.23
N LEU A 210 -13.65 -12.19 -4.23
CA LEU A 210 -14.23 -11.10 -3.46
C LEU A 210 -13.97 -11.27 -1.96
N SER A 211 -14.10 -12.50 -1.45
CA SER A 211 -13.78 -12.85 -0.06
C SER A 211 -12.34 -12.49 0.27
N GLN A 212 -11.37 -12.95 -0.54
CA GLN A 212 -9.96 -12.67 -0.33
C GLN A 212 -9.67 -11.15 -0.38
N ILE A 213 -10.22 -10.44 -1.36
CA ILE A 213 -10.04 -8.99 -1.47
C ILE A 213 -10.54 -8.27 -0.21
N LEU A 214 -11.76 -8.56 0.24
CA LEU A 214 -12.36 -7.84 1.37
C LEU A 214 -11.70 -8.24 2.70
N LEU A 215 -11.47 -9.53 2.92
CA LEU A 215 -10.86 -10.05 4.14
C LEU A 215 -9.38 -9.67 4.27
N THR A 216 -8.68 -9.38 3.16
CA THR A 216 -7.33 -8.82 3.18
C THR A 216 -7.32 -7.29 3.30
N THR A 217 -8.15 -6.59 2.52
CA THR A 217 -8.07 -5.12 2.41
C THR A 217 -8.58 -4.41 3.66
N ILE A 218 -9.61 -4.95 4.32
CA ILE A 218 -10.17 -4.33 5.54
C ILE A 218 -9.12 -4.31 6.67
N PRO A 219 -8.46 -5.42 7.04
CA PRO A 219 -7.34 -5.39 7.98
C PRO A 219 -6.19 -4.47 7.57
N LEU A 220 -5.85 -4.43 6.27
CA LEU A 220 -4.79 -3.56 5.76
C LEU A 220 -5.09 -2.07 6.00
N ILE A 221 -6.34 -1.64 5.83
CA ILE A 221 -6.74 -0.26 6.13
C ILE A 221 -6.52 0.07 7.62
N LEU A 222 -6.79 -0.87 8.52
CA LEU A 222 -6.55 -0.68 9.96
C LEU A 222 -5.05 -0.56 10.27
N VAL A 223 -4.22 -1.43 9.69
CA VAL A 223 -2.75 -1.34 9.80
C VAL A 223 -2.23 -0.01 9.26
N TYR A 224 -2.81 0.46 8.15
CA TYR A 224 -2.47 1.76 7.61
C TYR A 224 -2.81 2.91 8.57
N GLU A 225 -4.00 2.92 9.18
CA GLU A 225 -4.37 3.93 10.18
C GLU A 225 -3.37 3.98 11.35
N MET A 226 -2.95 2.83 11.86
CA MET A 226 -1.97 2.75 12.94
C MET A 226 -0.60 3.30 12.49
N THR A 227 -0.15 2.88 11.32
CA THR A 227 1.12 3.33 10.73
C THR A 227 1.10 4.84 10.48
N LEU A 228 -0.02 5.37 9.99
CA LEU A 228 -0.19 6.79 9.72
C LEU A 228 -0.11 7.61 11.01
N ARG A 229 -0.75 7.18 12.10
CA ARG A 229 -0.63 7.84 13.41
C ARG A 229 0.82 7.90 13.89
N LYS A 230 1.59 6.83 13.66
CA LYS A 230 3.03 6.82 13.99
C LYS A 230 3.82 7.78 13.11
N ALA A 231 3.52 7.83 11.81
CA ALA A 231 4.14 8.77 10.87
C ALA A 231 3.85 10.24 11.24
N GLU A 232 2.61 10.55 11.62
CA GLU A 232 2.19 11.88 12.07
C GLU A 232 2.91 12.31 13.35
N LYS A 233 3.15 11.38 14.29
CA LYS A 233 3.97 11.66 15.48
C LYS A 233 5.43 11.97 15.12
N LEU A 234 6.02 11.19 14.22
CA LEU A 234 7.38 11.45 13.73
C LEU A 234 7.48 12.84 13.10
N GLU A 235 6.51 13.19 12.24
CA GLU A 235 6.40 14.51 11.62
C GLU A 235 6.41 15.64 12.67
N GLN A 236 5.65 15.48 13.77
CA GLN A 236 5.59 16.48 14.86
C GLN A 236 6.88 16.57 15.68
N GLU A 237 7.50 15.44 16.05
CA GLU A 237 8.73 15.42 16.85
C GLU A 237 9.90 16.12 16.15
N PHE A 238 9.86 16.15 14.83
CA PHE A 238 10.82 16.83 13.99
C PHE A 238 10.56 18.34 13.83
N VAL A 239 9.30 18.80 13.90
CA VAL A 239 8.94 20.24 13.80
C VAL A 239 9.31 21.04 15.05
N VAL A 240 9.36 20.40 16.23
CA VAL A 240 9.59 21.06 17.53
C VAL A 240 11.08 21.27 17.85
N ARG A 241 12.01 20.95 16.92
CA ARG A 241 13.47 21.04 17.11
C ARG A 241 14.18 21.82 16.01
#